data_AF-A0A533YV56-F1
#
_entry.id   AF-A0A533YV56-F1
#
_cell.length_a   1.000
_cell.length_b   1.000
_cell.length_c   1.000
_cell.angle_alpha   90.00
_cell.angle_beta   90.00
_cell.angle_gamma   90.00
#
_symmetry.space_group_name_H-M   'P 1'
#
loop_
_entity.id
_entity.type
_entity.pdbx_description
1 polymer ?
#
loop_
_entity_poly.entity_id
_entity_poly.type
_entity_poly.pdbx_seq_one_letter_code
_entity_poly.pdbx_strand_id
1 'polypeptide(L)'
;MGMQRVFAMIGVTIFLCVIPAMLESTEPRGAGVTPAVHALPVEPDEFDRREVDAYYDWRNNMFFRVFKLASQESKPDFMTARRTYKVSVNQYGYEVAITFANPLFYWVDLDGNGEFEPGKGEMWIDVEEDGVNGNERLYDPMAPGEGPRGPVPMPPAPGDRSGKPL
;
A
#
# COMPACT_ATOMS: atom_id res chain seq x y z
N MET A 1 -26.90 -37.31 67.68
CA MET A 1 -27.25 -36.65 66.40
C MET A 1 -27.63 -35.21 66.73
N GLY A 2 -26.74 -34.21 66.74
CA GLY A 2 -25.53 -33.99 65.94
C GLY A 2 -25.79 -32.86 64.94
N MET A 3 -26.07 -31.65 65.43
CA MET A 3 -26.34 -30.47 64.60
C MET A 3 -25.26 -29.43 64.91
N GLN A 4 -24.20 -29.42 64.10
CA GLN A 4 -23.10 -28.46 64.20
C GLN A 4 -23.11 -27.60 62.93
N ARG A 5 -23.58 -26.37 63.08
CA ARG A 5 -23.56 -25.35 62.03
C ARG A 5 -22.13 -24.85 61.88
N VAL A 6 -21.53 -25.08 60.71
CA VAL A 6 -20.22 -24.53 60.35
C VAL A 6 -20.46 -23.14 59.75
N PHE A 7 -20.01 -22.10 60.46
CA PHE A 7 -19.94 -20.75 59.94
C PHE A 7 -18.69 -20.64 59.05
N ALA A 8 -18.88 -20.48 57.75
CA ALA A 8 -17.81 -20.12 56.82
C ALA A 8 -17.60 -18.60 56.88
N MET A 9 -16.48 -18.16 57.45
CA MET A 9 -16.01 -16.78 57.40
C MET A 9 -15.43 -16.52 56.00
N ILE A 10 -16.13 -15.74 55.18
CA ILE A 10 -15.62 -15.20 53.93
C ILE A 10 -14.67 -14.06 54.29
N GLY A 11 -13.37 -14.32 54.25
CA GLY A 11 -12.33 -13.30 54.38
C GLY A 11 -12.33 -12.39 53.15
N VAL A 12 -12.76 -11.14 53.31
CA VAL A 12 -12.57 -10.09 52.30
C VAL A 12 -11.17 -9.53 52.51
N THR A 13 -10.22 -9.93 51.66
CA THR A 13 -8.89 -9.31 51.62
C THR A 13 -8.97 -8.01 50.82
N ILE A 14 -9.06 -6.88 51.52
CA ILE A 14 -8.97 -5.54 50.92
C ILE A 14 -7.51 -5.31 50.57
N PHE A 15 -7.16 -5.38 49.28
CA PHE A 15 -5.87 -4.94 48.77
C PHE A 15 -5.89 -3.40 48.71
N LEU A 16 -5.27 -2.77 49.70
CA LEU A 16 -5.07 -1.33 49.73
C LEU A 16 -3.93 -0.99 48.75
N CYS A 17 -4.25 -0.78 47.47
CA CYS A 17 -3.29 -0.24 46.50
C CYS A 17 -3.07 1.24 46.79
N VAL A 18 -2.01 1.54 47.55
CA VAL A 18 -1.47 2.89 47.71
C VAL A 18 -0.84 3.30 46.38
N ILE A 19 -1.48 4.19 45.64
CA ILE A 19 -0.90 4.83 44.45
C ILE A 19 0.06 5.92 44.94
N PRO A 20 1.37 5.86 44.70
CA PRO A 20 2.23 7.01 44.94
C PRO A 20 1.96 8.02 43.83
N ALA A 21 1.29 9.11 44.19
CA ALA A 21 1.30 10.34 43.41
C ALA A 21 2.69 10.98 43.57
N MET A 22 3.49 11.01 42.51
CA MET A 22 4.49 12.03 42.19
C MET A 22 5.13 11.65 40.86
N LEU A 23 4.93 12.43 39.80
CA LEU A 23 5.94 13.40 39.35
C LEU A 23 5.44 14.04 38.05
N GLU A 24 5.12 15.33 38.14
CA GLU A 24 4.93 16.23 37.00
C GLU A 24 6.16 16.16 36.08
N SER A 25 6.03 15.48 34.94
CA SER A 25 6.98 15.63 33.84
C SER A 25 6.51 16.76 32.95
N THR A 26 7.21 17.89 33.06
CA THR A 26 7.15 19.04 32.16
C THR A 26 7.09 18.60 30.69
N GLU A 27 5.99 18.92 30.00
CA GLU A 27 5.91 18.78 28.55
C GLU A 27 6.95 19.69 27.88
N PRO A 28 7.82 19.18 26.99
CA PRO A 28 8.50 20.05 26.05
C PRO A 28 7.47 20.47 25.00
N ARG A 29 7.02 21.72 25.11
CA ARG A 29 6.39 22.46 24.02
C ARG A 29 7.25 22.36 22.76
N GLY A 30 6.65 21.87 21.68
CA GLY A 30 7.16 22.06 20.32
C GLY A 30 8.07 20.94 19.82
N ALA A 31 7.51 19.75 19.63
CA ALA A 31 7.96 18.87 18.55
C ALA A 31 6.86 18.91 17.50
N GLY A 32 7.13 19.57 16.36
CA GLY A 32 6.36 19.31 15.16
C GLY A 32 6.38 17.81 14.94
N VAL A 33 5.21 17.21 14.76
CA VAL A 33 5.10 15.81 14.34
C VAL A 33 5.87 15.72 13.03
N THR A 34 7.12 15.25 13.07
CA THR A 34 7.75 14.65 11.91
C THR A 34 6.78 13.58 11.44
N PRO A 35 6.29 13.64 10.19
CA PRO A 35 5.40 12.59 9.70
C PRO A 35 6.11 11.28 9.99
N ALA A 36 5.42 10.37 10.69
CA ALA A 36 5.93 9.03 10.87
C ALA A 36 6.39 8.58 9.48
N VAL A 37 7.64 8.14 9.36
CA VAL A 37 8.10 7.46 8.16
C VAL A 37 7.18 6.26 8.04
N HIS A 38 6.10 6.39 7.28
CA HIS A 38 5.14 5.32 7.07
C HIS A 38 5.92 4.25 6.35
N ALA A 39 6.27 3.18 7.08
CA ALA A 39 6.97 2.05 6.49
C ALA A 39 6.01 1.42 5.48
N LEU A 40 6.42 1.40 4.21
CA LEU A 40 5.65 0.77 3.15
C LEU A 40 5.43 -0.71 3.49
N PRO A 41 4.25 -1.27 3.23
CA PRO A 41 4.04 -2.71 3.32
C PRO A 41 4.92 -3.44 2.31
N VAL A 42 5.45 -4.60 2.72
CA VAL A 42 6.10 -5.52 1.77
C VAL A 42 5.02 -6.13 0.88
N GLU A 43 5.31 -6.20 -0.42
CA GLU A 43 4.39 -6.80 -1.35
C GLU A 43 4.18 -8.30 -1.07
N PRO A 44 2.92 -8.79 -1.08
CA PRO A 44 2.65 -10.22 -0.99
C PRO A 44 3.28 -11.05 -2.13
N ASP A 45 3.59 -12.30 -1.81
CA ASP A 45 4.11 -13.28 -2.76
C ASP A 45 3.15 -13.52 -3.94
N GLU A 46 3.67 -14.13 -5.01
CA GLU A 46 2.85 -14.57 -6.14
C GLU A 46 1.75 -15.54 -5.67
N PHE A 47 0.53 -15.35 -6.17
CA PHE A 47 -0.66 -16.15 -5.80
C PHE A 47 -1.12 -16.03 -4.34
N ASP A 48 -0.72 -14.98 -3.61
CA ASP A 48 -1.30 -14.67 -2.30
C ASP A 48 -2.81 -14.41 -2.42
N ARG A 49 -3.59 -14.94 -1.47
CA ARG A 49 -5.07 -14.81 -1.47
C ARG A 49 -5.55 -13.37 -1.28
N ARG A 50 -4.67 -12.49 -0.79
CA ARG A 50 -4.93 -11.05 -0.64
C ARG A 50 -4.87 -10.32 -1.97
N GLU A 51 -4.27 -10.92 -3.00
CA GLU A 51 -4.35 -10.38 -4.36
C GLU A 51 -5.78 -10.53 -4.87
N VAL A 52 -6.38 -9.39 -5.22
CA VAL A 52 -7.75 -9.32 -5.72
C VAL A 52 -7.81 -9.05 -7.21
N ASP A 53 -6.75 -8.45 -7.78
CA ASP A 53 -6.63 -8.21 -9.21
C ASP A 53 -5.15 -8.11 -9.63
N ALA A 54 -4.87 -8.45 -10.88
CA ALA A 54 -3.57 -8.29 -11.50
C ALA A 54 -3.74 -8.11 -13.02
N TYR A 55 -3.18 -7.03 -13.56
CA TYR A 55 -3.38 -6.68 -14.96
C TYR A 55 -2.20 -5.93 -15.58
N TYR A 56 -2.07 -6.05 -16.89
CA TYR A 56 -1.09 -5.33 -17.69
C TYR A 56 -1.71 -4.08 -18.33
N ASP A 57 -1.07 -2.93 -18.12
CA ASP A 57 -1.37 -1.69 -18.85
C ASP A 57 -0.36 -1.48 -19.99
N TRP A 58 -0.81 -1.73 -21.21
CA TRP A 58 -0.02 -1.56 -22.43
C TRP A 58 0.36 -0.11 -22.72
N ARG A 59 -0.37 0.88 -22.20
CA ARG A 59 -0.07 2.30 -22.47
C ARG A 59 1.20 2.73 -21.74
N ASN A 60 1.39 2.20 -20.53
CA ASN A 60 2.49 2.55 -19.64
C ASN A 60 3.57 1.45 -19.58
N ASN A 61 3.36 0.30 -20.24
CA ASN A 61 4.20 -0.90 -20.13
C ASN A 61 4.41 -1.33 -18.66
N MET A 62 3.34 -1.26 -17.88
CA MET A 62 3.35 -1.51 -16.44
C MET A 62 2.41 -2.68 -16.11
N PHE A 63 2.84 -3.53 -15.20
CA PHE A 63 2.02 -4.61 -14.66
C PHE A 63 1.64 -4.26 -13.23
N PHE A 64 0.33 -4.21 -12.97
CA PHE A 64 -0.24 -3.83 -11.69
C PHE A 64 -0.70 -5.06 -10.93
N ARG A 65 -0.45 -5.06 -9.62
CA ARG A 65 -1.03 -6.03 -8.67
C ARG A 65 -1.78 -5.25 -7.60
N VAL A 66 -3.01 -5.67 -7.32
CA VAL A 66 -3.92 -5.00 -6.40
C VAL A 66 -4.23 -5.95 -5.26
N PHE A 67 -4.07 -5.46 -4.04
CA PHE A 67 -4.16 -6.25 -2.83
C PHE A 67 -5.14 -5.65 -1.83
N LYS A 68 -5.53 -6.52 -0.91
CA LYS A 68 -6.30 -6.22 0.28
C LYS A 68 -5.57 -6.77 1.50
N LEU A 69 -4.72 -5.93 2.10
CA LEU A 69 -3.84 -6.28 3.22
C LEU A 69 -4.58 -6.23 4.55
N ALA A 70 -5.43 -5.23 4.75
CA ALA A 70 -6.27 -5.07 5.91
C ALA A 70 -7.50 -5.98 5.84
N SER A 71 -8.02 -6.33 7.02
CA SER A 71 -9.21 -7.18 7.15
C SER A 71 -10.52 -6.45 6.82
N GLN A 72 -10.49 -5.15 6.51
CA GLN A 72 -11.71 -4.41 6.14
C GLN A 72 -12.28 -4.95 4.84
N GLU A 73 -13.57 -5.31 4.84
CA GLU A 73 -14.06 -6.36 3.96
C GLU A 73 -14.28 -5.99 2.49
N SER A 74 -14.18 -4.72 2.08
CA SER A 74 -14.76 -4.32 0.78
C SER A 74 -13.84 -3.63 -0.22
N LYS A 75 -12.73 -3.02 0.19
CA LYS A 75 -11.91 -2.20 -0.73
C LYS A 75 -10.44 -2.64 -0.75
N PRO A 76 -9.76 -2.55 -1.92
CA PRO A 76 -8.31 -2.63 -1.98
C PRO A 76 -7.68 -1.49 -1.18
N ASP A 77 -6.56 -1.77 -0.52
CA ASP A 77 -5.83 -0.83 0.32
C ASP A 77 -4.33 -0.77 -0.03
N PHE A 78 -3.92 -1.55 -1.03
CA PHE A 78 -2.54 -1.62 -1.46
C PHE A 78 -2.44 -2.00 -2.93
N MET A 79 -1.55 -1.34 -3.67
CA MET A 79 -1.29 -1.63 -5.08
C MET A 79 0.19 -1.44 -5.38
N THR A 80 0.72 -2.30 -6.24
CA THR A 80 2.09 -2.15 -6.75
C THR A 80 2.10 -2.16 -8.27
N ALA A 81 3.09 -1.50 -8.88
CA ALA A 81 3.29 -1.51 -10.33
C ALA A 81 4.74 -1.84 -10.68
N ARG A 82 4.94 -2.84 -11.54
CA ARG A 82 6.24 -3.28 -12.05
C ARG A 82 6.42 -2.96 -13.52
N ARG A 83 7.64 -2.56 -13.90
CA ARG A 83 7.95 -2.40 -15.32
C ARG A 83 7.85 -3.74 -16.01
N THR A 84 7.29 -3.73 -17.21
CA THR A 84 7.15 -4.93 -18.03
C THR A 84 8.33 -5.01 -19.00
N TYR A 85 9.05 -6.11 -18.96
CA TYR A 85 10.14 -6.40 -19.88
C TYR A 85 9.62 -6.94 -21.21
N LYS A 86 8.67 -7.87 -21.16
CA LYS A 86 8.10 -8.50 -22.35
C LYS A 86 6.70 -9.00 -22.07
N VAL A 87 5.80 -8.84 -23.03
CA VAL A 87 4.49 -9.49 -23.02
C VAL A 87 4.43 -10.50 -24.15
N SER A 88 3.84 -11.66 -23.88
CA SER A 88 3.60 -12.70 -24.87
C SER A 88 2.32 -13.45 -24.57
N VAL A 89 1.81 -14.18 -25.55
CA VAL A 89 0.66 -15.08 -25.36
C VAL A 89 1.19 -16.51 -25.26
N ASN A 90 0.78 -17.25 -24.25
CA ASN A 90 1.17 -18.65 -24.10
C ASN A 90 0.36 -19.56 -25.06
N GLN A 91 0.70 -20.86 -25.07
CA GLN A 91 0.06 -21.86 -25.93
C GLN A 91 -1.46 -22.04 -25.70
N TYR A 92 -1.99 -21.52 -24.60
CA TYR A 92 -3.41 -21.61 -24.23
C TYR A 92 -4.17 -20.30 -24.49
N GLY A 93 -3.52 -19.29 -25.05
CA GLY A 93 -4.15 -17.99 -25.34
C GLY A 93 -4.13 -17.01 -24.17
N TYR A 94 -3.44 -17.30 -23.06
CA TYR A 94 -3.32 -16.36 -21.94
C TYR A 94 -2.15 -15.42 -22.14
N GLU A 95 -2.37 -14.14 -21.81
CA GLU A 95 -1.32 -13.14 -21.76
C GLU A 95 -0.39 -13.42 -20.58
N VAL A 96 0.92 -13.34 -20.84
CA VAL A 96 1.99 -13.52 -19.88
C VAL A 96 2.87 -12.29 -19.95
N ALA A 97 2.88 -11.52 -18.87
CA ALA A 97 3.78 -10.39 -18.67
C ALA A 97 5.01 -10.86 -17.89
N ILE A 98 6.19 -10.64 -18.46
CA ILE A 98 7.48 -10.80 -17.79
C ILE A 98 7.87 -9.44 -17.24
N THR A 99 8.05 -9.34 -15.93
CA THR A 99 8.29 -8.08 -15.22
C THR A 99 9.68 -8.05 -14.59
N PHE A 100 10.10 -6.86 -14.16
CA PHE A 100 11.22 -6.73 -13.23
C PHE A 100 10.83 -7.29 -11.85
N ALA A 101 11.82 -7.72 -11.06
CA ALA A 101 11.56 -8.40 -9.80
C ALA A 101 10.80 -7.51 -8.80
N ASN A 102 11.27 -6.27 -8.62
CA ASN A 102 10.73 -5.34 -7.64
C ASN A 102 9.80 -4.30 -8.30
N PRO A 103 8.79 -3.81 -7.58
CA PRO A 103 7.94 -2.70 -8.04
C PRO A 103 8.70 -1.40 -8.20
N LEU A 104 8.25 -0.59 -9.16
CA LEU A 104 8.65 0.80 -9.30
C LEU A 104 7.72 1.72 -8.51
N PHE A 105 6.42 1.41 -8.46
CA PHE A 105 5.43 2.21 -7.75
C PHE A 105 4.69 1.41 -6.69
N TYR A 106 4.33 2.13 -5.62
CA TYR A 106 3.49 1.66 -4.53
C TYR A 106 2.37 2.67 -4.30
N TRP A 107 1.17 2.17 -4.04
CA TRP A 107 0.08 2.94 -3.46
C TRP A 107 -0.42 2.22 -2.22
N VAL A 108 -0.70 2.99 -1.17
CA VAL A 108 -1.22 2.52 0.11
C VAL A 108 -2.35 3.45 0.49
N ASP A 109 -3.53 2.89 0.73
CA ASP A 109 -4.68 3.62 1.24
C ASP A 109 -4.41 4.03 2.70
N LEU A 110 -4.09 5.31 2.92
CA LEU A 110 -3.76 5.81 4.25
C LEU A 110 -4.99 6.36 4.98
N ASP A 111 -5.99 6.84 4.24
CA ASP A 111 -7.22 7.41 4.80
C ASP A 111 -8.38 6.39 4.93
N GLY A 112 -8.22 5.21 4.34
CA GLY A 112 -9.16 4.09 4.42
C GLY A 112 -10.37 4.24 3.48
N ASN A 113 -10.31 5.16 2.51
CA ASN A 113 -11.42 5.38 1.59
C ASN A 113 -11.40 4.40 0.41
N GLY A 114 -10.30 3.67 0.20
CA GLY A 114 -10.09 2.68 -0.85
C GLY A 114 -10.17 3.22 -2.29
N GLU A 115 -9.95 4.52 -2.46
CA GLU A 115 -9.89 5.22 -3.73
C GLU A 115 -8.44 5.62 -4.02
N PHE A 116 -7.99 5.38 -5.25
CA PHE A 116 -6.67 5.81 -5.67
C PHE A 116 -6.66 7.33 -5.92
N GLU A 117 -5.94 8.09 -5.09
CA GLU A 117 -5.93 9.54 -5.15
C GLU A 117 -4.52 10.12 -5.37
N PRO A 118 -4.15 10.45 -6.62
CA PRO A 118 -2.86 11.04 -6.91
C PRO A 118 -2.73 12.42 -6.24
N GLY A 119 -1.60 12.65 -5.56
CA GLY A 119 -1.30 13.92 -4.90
C GLY A 119 -1.76 14.02 -3.43
N LYS A 120 -2.35 12.97 -2.85
CA LYS A 120 -2.63 12.90 -1.40
C LYS A 120 -1.50 12.35 -0.54
N GLY A 121 -0.33 12.09 -1.14
CA GLY A 121 0.81 11.53 -0.41
C GLY A 121 0.66 10.04 -0.10
N GLU A 122 -0.14 9.34 -0.90
CA GLU A 122 -0.39 7.90 -0.80
C GLU A 122 0.32 7.09 -1.88
N MET A 123 1.19 7.74 -2.64
CA MET A 123 1.95 7.09 -3.69
C MET A 123 3.43 7.22 -3.39
N TRP A 124 4.16 6.16 -3.65
CA TRP A 124 5.61 6.11 -3.52
C TRP A 124 6.24 5.51 -4.76
N ILE A 125 7.48 5.91 -5.01
CA ILE A 125 8.33 5.44 -6.08
C ILE A 125 9.63 4.89 -5.49
N ASP A 126 9.97 3.66 -5.87
CA ASP A 126 11.29 3.07 -5.66
C ASP A 126 12.08 3.23 -6.96
N VAL A 127 12.97 4.22 -6.98
CA VAL A 127 13.77 4.55 -8.17
C VAL A 127 14.86 3.50 -8.44
N GLU A 128 15.32 2.82 -7.40
CA GLU A 128 16.39 1.81 -7.49
C GLU A 128 15.81 0.42 -7.83
N GLU A 129 14.49 0.24 -7.69
CA GLU A 129 13.78 -1.02 -7.89
C GLU A 129 14.46 -2.16 -7.12
N ASP A 130 14.81 -1.89 -5.86
CA ASP A 130 15.41 -2.84 -4.92
C ASP A 130 14.44 -3.29 -3.81
N GLY A 131 13.17 -2.86 -3.91
CA GLY A 131 12.08 -3.24 -3.03
C GLY A 131 12.08 -2.42 -1.74
N VAL A 132 11.11 -2.67 -0.86
CA VAL A 132 10.91 -1.86 0.35
C VAL A 132 12.09 -2.00 1.33
N ASN A 133 12.96 -1.00 1.35
CA ASN A 133 14.13 -0.89 2.22
C ASN A 133 14.30 0.51 2.84
N GLY A 134 13.39 1.45 2.53
CA GLY A 134 13.36 2.79 3.10
C GLY A 134 14.07 3.87 2.27
N ASN A 135 14.56 3.53 1.08
CA ASN A 135 15.04 4.50 0.09
C ASN A 135 13.90 5.07 -0.79
N GLU A 136 12.69 4.52 -0.65
CA GLU A 136 11.53 4.90 -1.46
C GLU A 136 11.11 6.35 -1.19
N ARG A 137 10.64 7.02 -2.24
CA ARG A 137 10.28 8.43 -2.18
C ARG A 137 8.79 8.59 -2.38
N LEU A 138 8.21 9.60 -1.74
CA LEU A 138 6.85 9.98 -2.06
C LEU A 138 6.79 10.36 -3.54
N TYR A 139 5.89 9.71 -4.28
CA TYR A 139 5.63 10.05 -5.66
C TYR A 139 4.79 11.33 -5.67
N ASP A 140 5.46 12.41 -6.04
CA ASP A 140 4.81 13.69 -6.29
C ASP A 140 4.66 13.84 -7.81
N PRO A 141 3.47 13.56 -8.38
CA PRO A 141 3.24 13.79 -9.80
C PRO A 141 3.30 15.29 -10.15
N MET A 142 3.15 16.20 -9.17
CA MET A 142 3.05 17.65 -9.36
C MET A 142 3.32 18.42 -8.06
N ALA A 143 4.37 19.26 -8.06
CA ALA A 143 4.47 20.33 -7.05
C ALA A 143 3.12 21.08 -7.00
N PRO A 144 2.51 21.32 -5.83
CA PRO A 144 1.17 21.88 -5.71
C PRO A 144 0.99 23.13 -6.58
N GLY A 145 0.26 23.01 -7.70
CA GLY A 145 0.00 24.10 -8.64
C GLY A 145 0.47 23.89 -10.09
N GLU A 146 1.28 22.86 -10.41
CA GLU A 146 1.47 22.47 -11.81
C GLU A 146 0.27 21.61 -12.26
N GLY A 147 -0.51 22.10 -13.23
CA GLY A 147 -1.53 21.29 -13.93
C GLY A 147 -0.86 20.38 -14.97
N PRO A 148 -1.54 19.29 -15.42
CA PRO A 148 -0.97 18.32 -16.37
C PRO A 148 -0.24 19.02 -17.51
N ARG A 149 1.03 18.65 -17.76
CA ARG A 149 1.84 19.28 -18.81
C ARG A 149 1.28 18.91 -20.19
N GLY A 150 0.32 19.70 -20.62
CA GLY A 150 -0.24 19.72 -21.97
C GLY A 150 -1.04 18.45 -22.36
N PRO A 151 -1.68 18.49 -23.55
CA PRO A 151 -2.35 17.32 -24.09
C PRO A 151 -1.34 16.21 -24.35
N VAL A 152 -1.70 14.97 -23.98
CA VAL A 152 -0.97 13.77 -24.39
C VAL A 152 -0.77 13.83 -25.92
N PRO A 153 0.46 13.69 -26.45
CA PRO A 153 0.69 13.68 -27.89
C PRO A 153 -0.18 12.61 -28.53
N MET A 154 -0.96 12.99 -29.55
CA MET A 154 -1.78 12.05 -30.29
C MET A 154 -0.87 10.96 -30.88
N PRO A 155 -1.23 9.67 -30.79
CA PRO A 155 -0.44 8.62 -31.43
C PRO A 155 -0.27 8.96 -32.92
N PRO A 156 0.92 8.68 -33.51
CA PRO A 156 1.15 8.95 -34.92
C PRO A 156 0.09 8.22 -35.75
N ALA A 157 -0.56 8.95 -36.66
CA ALA A 157 -1.53 8.37 -37.58
C ALA A 157 -0.88 7.18 -38.30
N PRO A 158 -1.58 6.04 -38.47
CA PRO A 158 -1.06 4.93 -39.25
C PRO A 158 -0.70 5.46 -40.65
N GLY A 159 0.59 5.45 -40.98
CA GLY A 159 1.03 5.89 -42.29
C GLY A 159 0.36 5.03 -43.35
N ASP A 160 -0.27 5.67 -44.33
CA ASP A 160 -0.81 5.02 -45.51
C ASP A 160 0.30 4.20 -46.17
N ARG A 161 0.35 2.91 -45.87
CA ARG A 161 1.02 1.94 -46.72
C ARG A 161 0.16 1.79 -47.97
N SER A 162 0.27 2.78 -48.85
CA SER A 162 -0.15 2.62 -50.23
C SER A 162 0.67 1.47 -50.81
N GLY A 163 0.06 0.30 -50.86
CA GLY A 163 0.60 -0.87 -51.52
C GLY A 163 0.79 -0.54 -52.99
N LYS A 164 2.03 -0.27 -53.40
CA LYS A 164 2.47 -0.49 -54.76
C LYS A 164 3.19 -1.84 -54.78
N PRO A 165 2.65 -2.86 -55.48
CA PRO A 165 3.42 -4.07 -55.74
C PRO A 165 4.58 -3.72 -56.69
N LEU A 166 5.72 -4.36 -56.45
CA LEU A 166 6.87 -4.41 -57.37
C LEU A 166 6.53 -5.29 -58.58
#